data_AF-A0A451B3Z8-F1
#
_entry.id   AF-A0A451B3Z8-F1
#
_cell.length_a   1.000
_cell.length_b   1.000
_cell.length_c   1.000
_cell.angle_alpha   90.00
_cell.angle_beta   90.00
_cell.angle_gamma   90.00
#
_symmetry.space_group_name_H-M   'P 1'
#
loop_
_entity.id
_entity.type
_entity.pdbx_description
1 polymer ?
#
loop_
_entity_poly.entity_id
_entity_poly.type
_entity_poly.pdbx_seq_one_letter_code
_entity_poly.pdbx_strand_id
1 'polypeptide(L)'
;MPTERNRAAAFRAIRTEITRLTLETGQRPVLIIDEAHHLRNEILEDLRLLTNYRMDFENRLCLLLVGLTELRRRLAMAVHESLAQRIVVRYHLTGLTREEVSEYLTHRLRLVGCELPLFEPPAIE
;
A
#
# COMPACT_ATOMS: atom_id res chain seq x y z
N MET A 1 -7.51 27.71 -2.12
CA MET A 1 -6.61 28.36 -1.12
C MET A 1 -6.89 28.05 0.36
N PRO A 2 -7.83 27.14 0.77
CA PRO A 2 -7.80 26.51 2.11
C PRO A 2 -7.15 25.11 2.14
N THR A 3 -7.28 24.37 1.04
CA THR A 3 -6.89 22.95 0.92
C THR A 3 -5.38 22.71 0.97
N GLU A 4 -4.57 23.59 0.36
CA GLU A 4 -3.10 23.45 0.38
C GLU A 4 -2.50 23.64 1.78
N ARG A 5 -3.06 24.58 2.57
CA ARG A 5 -2.64 24.82 3.95
C ARG A 5 -2.92 23.61 4.83
N ASN A 6 -4.03 22.92 4.58
CA ASN A 6 -4.41 21.69 5.28
C ASN A 6 -3.49 20.51 4.87
N ARG A 7 -3.19 20.36 3.57
CA ARG A 7 -2.28 19.32 3.07
C ARG A 7 -0.90 19.42 3.70
N ALA A 8 -0.27 20.59 3.66
CA ALA A 8 1.06 20.77 4.22
C ALA A 8 1.09 20.53 5.75
N ALA A 9 0.01 20.87 6.46
CA ALA A 9 -0.12 20.59 7.88
C ALA A 9 -0.22 19.08 8.16
N ALA A 10 -1.03 18.34 7.39
CA ALA A 10 -1.16 16.89 7.52
C ALA A 10 0.19 16.17 7.28
N PHE A 11 0.91 16.53 6.22
CA PHE A 11 2.23 15.96 5.93
C PHE A 11 3.25 16.23 7.05
N ARG A 12 3.22 17.43 7.64
CA ARG A 12 4.06 17.74 8.81
C ARG A 12 3.67 16.89 10.01
N ALA A 13 2.38 16.75 10.31
CA ALA A 13 1.91 15.93 11.42
C ALA A 13 2.34 14.46 11.28
N ILE A 14 2.17 13.88 10.09
CA ILE A 14 2.63 12.52 9.78
C ILE A 14 4.14 12.40 9.99
N ARG A 15 4.94 13.35 9.49
CA ARG A 15 6.40 13.33 9.64
C ARG A 15 6.85 13.45 11.09
N THR A 16 6.19 14.31 11.88
CA THR A 16 6.45 14.44 13.31
C THR A 16 6.18 13.13 14.02
N GLU A 17 5.05 12.48 13.73
CA GLU A 17 4.70 11.22 14.38
C GLU A 17 5.62 10.08 13.98
N ILE A 18 6.02 9.98 12.70
CA ILE A 18 7.04 9.00 12.26
C ILE A 18 8.35 9.23 13.02
N THR A 19 8.77 10.49 13.15
CA THR A 19 10.01 10.83 13.86
C THR A 19 9.92 10.45 15.34
N ARG A 20 8.78 10.70 15.98
CA ARG A 20 8.49 10.33 17.37
C ARG A 20 8.58 8.81 17.56
N LEU A 21 7.86 8.03 16.73
CA LEU A 21 7.87 6.57 16.80
C LEU A 21 9.27 5.99 16.55
N THR A 22 10.01 6.51 15.58
CA THR A 22 11.35 5.98 15.29
C THR A 22 12.37 6.36 16.37
N LEU A 23 12.38 7.60 16.86
CA LEU A 23 13.41 8.08 17.79
C LEU A 23 13.11 7.76 19.25
N GLU A 24 11.85 7.81 19.68
CA GLU A 24 11.48 7.64 21.10
C GLU A 24 11.14 6.19 21.42
N THR A 25 10.49 5.47 20.50
CA THR A 25 10.01 4.10 20.77
C THR A 25 10.79 3.03 19.98
N GLY A 26 11.69 3.43 19.07
CA GLY A 26 12.42 2.51 18.19
C GLY A 26 11.51 1.79 17.19
N GLN A 27 10.26 2.23 17.03
CA GLN A 27 9.29 1.60 16.15
C GLN A 27 9.42 2.12 14.72
N ARG A 28 9.33 1.20 13.76
CA ARG A 28 9.36 1.52 12.33
C ARG A 28 7.92 1.52 11.81
N PRO A 29 7.28 2.69 11.64
CA PRO A 29 5.92 2.76 11.13
C PRO A 29 5.82 2.23 9.70
N VAL A 30 4.66 1.63 9.42
CA VAL A 30 4.24 1.23 8.07
C VAL A 30 3.05 2.11 7.67
N LEU A 31 3.21 2.87 6.59
CA LEU A 31 2.11 3.61 5.97
C LEU A 31 1.57 2.79 4.81
N ILE A 32 0.34 2.31 4.96
CA ILE A 32 -0.38 1.59 3.92
C ILE A 32 -1.39 2.55 3.31
N ILE A 33 -1.31 2.71 1.99
CA ILE A 33 -2.29 3.50 1.23
C ILE A 33 -3.04 2.52 0.33
N ASP A 34 -4.26 2.21 0.73
CA ASP A 34 -5.19 1.46 -0.09
C ASP A 34 -5.82 2.35 -1.14
N GLU A 35 -6.20 1.76 -2.27
CA GLU A 35 -6.72 2.45 -3.44
C GLU A 35 -5.87 3.64 -3.90
N ALA A 36 -4.54 3.49 -3.81
CA ALA A 36 -3.58 4.52 -4.17
C ALA A 36 -3.67 4.94 -5.65
N HIS A 37 -4.35 4.15 -6.49
CA HIS A 37 -4.68 4.50 -7.86
C HIS A 37 -5.59 5.74 -7.98
N HIS A 38 -6.33 6.10 -6.93
CA HIS A 38 -7.12 7.35 -6.84
C HIS A 38 -6.31 8.59 -6.44
N LEU A 39 -5.07 8.42 -5.94
CA LEU A 39 -4.25 9.57 -5.54
C LEU A 39 -3.98 10.48 -6.73
N ARG A 40 -3.95 11.79 -6.52
CA ARG A 40 -3.54 12.76 -7.56
C ARG A 40 -2.00 12.74 -7.70
N ASN A 41 -1.50 13.06 -8.90
CA ASN A 41 -0.05 13.05 -9.18
C ASN A 41 0.74 13.93 -8.19
N GLU A 42 0.21 15.08 -7.82
CA GLU A 42 0.82 15.96 -6.80
C GLU A 42 0.99 15.29 -5.43
N ILE A 43 0.05 14.41 -5.03
CA ILE A 43 0.15 13.69 -3.76
C ILE A 43 1.21 12.60 -3.84
N LEU A 44 1.31 11.90 -4.98
CA LEU A 44 2.39 10.94 -5.19
C LEU A 44 3.76 11.62 -5.06
N GLU A 45 3.92 12.83 -5.60
CA GLU A 45 5.16 13.59 -5.40
C GLU A 45 5.38 14.03 -3.95
N ASP A 46 4.32 14.42 -3.24
CA ASP A 46 4.44 14.76 -1.82
C ASP A 46 4.85 13.52 -0.98
N LEU A 47 4.40 12.31 -1.35
CA LEU A 47 4.82 11.06 -0.66
C LEU A 47 6.33 10.81 -0.76
N ARG A 48 6.97 11.25 -1.84
CA ARG A 48 8.44 11.23 -1.95
C ARG A 48 9.10 12.00 -0.81
N LEU A 49 8.51 13.11 -0.37
CA LEU A 49 9.05 13.92 0.72
C LEU A 49 8.99 13.18 2.06
N LEU A 50 7.97 12.34 2.28
CA LEU A 50 7.84 11.53 3.48
C LEU A 50 8.84 10.38 3.57
N THR A 51 9.39 9.94 2.44
CA THR A 51 10.42 8.89 2.42
C THR A 51 11.84 9.48 2.47
N ASN A 52 12.00 10.80 2.30
CA ASN A 52 13.30 11.46 2.16
C ASN A 52 13.87 11.93 3.50
N TYR A 53 14.38 10.99 4.31
CA TYR A 53 15.09 11.30 5.55
C TYR A 53 16.58 11.53 5.25
N ARG A 54 17.00 12.79 5.35
CA ARG A 54 18.36 13.28 5.00
C ARG A 54 19.46 12.97 6.04
N MET A 55 19.31 11.95 6.87
CA MET A 55 20.41 11.49 7.72
C MET A 55 20.51 9.97 7.61
N ASP A 56 21.50 9.57 6.82
CA ASP A 56 22.28 8.34 6.86
C ASP A 56 21.62 7.10 7.49
N PHE A 57 21.39 6.10 6.62
CA PHE A 57 21.13 4.68 6.90
C PHE A 57 19.78 4.22 7.48
N GLU A 58 18.92 5.10 8.00
CA GLU A 58 17.64 4.65 8.56
C GLU A 58 16.44 5.01 7.67
N ASN A 59 15.95 4.04 6.88
CA ASN A 59 14.59 4.07 6.37
C ASN A 59 13.61 4.05 7.55
N ARG A 60 13.10 5.22 7.93
CA ARG A 60 12.20 5.41 9.09
C ARG A 60 10.73 5.08 8.80
N LEU A 61 10.40 4.88 7.53
CA LEU A 61 9.03 4.61 7.08
C LEU A 61 9.04 3.48 6.05
N CYS A 62 8.22 2.46 6.25
CA CYS A 62 7.83 1.54 5.19
C CYS A 62 6.57 2.10 4.50
N LEU A 63 6.63 2.31 3.18
CA LEU A 63 5.49 2.77 2.40
C LEU A 63 4.96 1.60 1.55
N LEU A 64 3.70 1.23 1.74
CA LEU A 64 2.99 0.24 0.93
C LEU A 64 1.88 0.94 0.15
N LEU A 65 2.00 0.91 -1.18
CA LEU A 65 0.97 1.42 -2.09
C LEU A 65 0.20 0.24 -2.67
N VAL A 66 -1.10 0.18 -2.39
CA VAL A 66 -2.02 -0.86 -2.88
C VAL A 66 -3.01 -0.22 -3.83
N GLY A 67 -3.32 -0.90 -4.92
CA GLY A 67 -4.30 -0.44 -5.89
C GLY A 67 -4.23 -1.21 -7.19
N LEU A 68 -4.98 -0.72 -8.18
CA LEU A 68 -5.12 -1.36 -9.48
C LEU A 68 -3.90 -1.16 -10.39
N THR A 69 -3.89 -1.84 -11.53
CA THR A 69 -2.77 -1.82 -12.51
C THR A 69 -2.44 -0.42 -13.04
N GLU A 70 -3.40 0.49 -13.00
CA GLU A 70 -3.31 1.91 -13.32
C GLU A 70 -2.25 2.60 -12.45
N LEU A 71 -2.18 2.27 -11.16
CA LEU A 71 -1.17 2.80 -10.25
C LEU A 71 0.23 2.45 -10.72
N ARG A 72 0.45 1.19 -11.11
CA ARG A 72 1.73 0.72 -11.65
C ARG A 72 2.11 1.50 -12.92
N ARG A 73 1.16 1.70 -13.84
CA ARG A 73 1.38 2.47 -15.08
C ARG A 73 1.73 3.93 -14.78
N ARG A 74 1.02 4.55 -13.82
CA ARG A 74 1.28 5.93 -13.40
C ARG A 74 2.65 6.08 -12.75
N LEU A 75 3.02 5.20 -11.83
CA LEU A 75 4.34 5.23 -11.18
C LEU A 75 5.50 5.01 -12.17
N ALA A 76 5.25 4.44 -13.35
CA ALA A 76 6.25 4.29 -14.40
C ALA A 76 6.42 5.55 -15.28
N MET A 77 5.57 6.58 -15.11
CA MET A 77 5.69 7.84 -15.84
C MET A 77 6.91 8.64 -15.35
N ALA A 78 7.59 9.35 -16.26
CA ALA A 78 8.80 10.12 -15.96
C ALA A 78 8.62 11.13 -14.82
N VAL A 79 7.43 11.73 -14.69
CA VAL A 79 7.12 12.67 -13.59
C VAL A 79 7.29 12.01 -12.20
N HIS A 80 7.03 10.70 -12.10
CA HIS A 80 7.08 9.92 -10.86
C HIS A 80 8.37 9.11 -10.69
N GLU A 81 9.35 9.28 -11.56
CA GLU A 81 10.60 8.51 -11.54
C GLU A 81 11.29 8.54 -10.17
N SER A 82 11.31 9.70 -9.53
CA SER A 82 11.96 9.89 -8.23
C SER A 82 11.27 9.16 -7.06
N LEU A 83 9.96 8.96 -7.12
CA LEU A 83 9.24 8.07 -6.19
C LEU A 83 9.45 6.61 -6.60
N ALA A 84 9.40 6.31 -7.90
CA ALA A 84 9.53 4.96 -8.43
C ALA A 84 10.88 4.32 -8.08
N GLN A 85 11.98 5.08 -8.09
CA GLN A 85 13.30 4.61 -7.68
C GLN A 85 13.36 4.19 -6.20
N ARG A 86 12.46 4.70 -5.35
CA ARG A 86 12.37 4.35 -3.93
C ARG A 86 11.52 3.11 -3.66
N ILE A 87 10.76 2.64 -4.66
CA ILE A 87 9.96 1.43 -4.56
C ILE A 87 10.87 0.23 -4.84
N VAL A 88 11.24 -0.45 -3.75
CA VAL A 88 12.15 -1.61 -3.79
C VAL A 88 11.42 -2.87 -4.26
N VAL A 89 10.15 -3.04 -3.88
CA VAL A 89 9.35 -4.22 -4.19
C VAL A 89 8.14 -3.81 -5.00
N ARG A 90 7.89 -4.51 -6.11
CA ARG A 90 6.67 -4.42 -6.90
C ARG A 90 6.12 -5.82 -7.04
N TYR A 91 4.87 -6.00 -6.65
CA TYR A 91 4.18 -7.26 -6.78
C TYR A 91 2.86 -7.03 -7.49
N HIS A 92 2.53 -7.92 -8.44
CA HIS A 92 1.23 -7.93 -9.10
C HIS A 92 0.51 -9.18 -8.63
N LEU A 93 -0.52 -9.00 -7.82
CA LEU A 93 -1.36 -10.09 -7.38
C LEU A 93 -2.18 -10.59 -8.57
N THR A 94 -1.97 -11.84 -8.94
CA THR A 94 -2.75 -12.52 -9.99
C THR A 94 -4.05 -13.05 -9.40
N GLY A 95 -4.98 -13.45 -10.28
CA GLY A 95 -6.13 -14.24 -9.84
C GLY A 95 -5.69 -15.55 -9.19
N LEU A 96 -6.57 -16.12 -8.37
CA LEU A 96 -6.38 -17.42 -7.75
C LEU A 96 -6.25 -18.51 -8.82
N THR A 97 -5.35 -19.47 -8.61
CA THR A 97 -5.34 -20.69 -9.42
C THR A 97 -6.55 -21.55 -9.09
N ARG A 98 -6.85 -22.54 -9.94
CA ARG A 98 -7.94 -23.48 -9.73
C ARG A 98 -7.86 -24.19 -8.37
N GLU A 99 -6.66 -24.58 -7.97
CA GLU A 99 -6.40 -25.23 -6.69
C GLU A 99 -6.67 -24.25 -5.53
N GLU A 100 -6.18 -23.02 -5.66
CA GLU A 100 -6.38 -21.95 -4.67
C GLU A 100 -7.86 -21.54 -4.54
N VAL A 101 -8.65 -21.62 -5.62
CA VAL A 101 -10.10 -21.33 -5.58
C VAL A 101 -10.82 -22.31 -4.66
N SER A 102 -10.53 -23.61 -4.77
CA SER A 102 -11.15 -24.64 -3.92
C SER A 102 -10.80 -24.44 -2.45
N GLU A 103 -9.52 -24.16 -2.16
CA GLU A 103 -9.05 -23.86 -0.80
C GLU A 103 -9.67 -22.56 -0.26
N TYR A 104 -9.76 -21.52 -1.09
CA TYR A 104 -10.36 -20.24 -0.75
C TYR A 104 -11.85 -20.39 -0.41
N LEU A 105 -12.63 -21.11 -1.22
CA LEU A 105 -14.05 -21.35 -0.94
C LEU A 105 -14.21 -22.11 0.38
N THR A 106 -13.43 -23.18 0.58
CA THR A 106 -13.45 -23.96 1.82
C THR A 106 -13.13 -23.07 3.03
N HIS A 107 -12.09 -22.24 2.93
CA HIS A 107 -11.71 -21.30 3.99
C HIS A 107 -12.83 -20.30 4.29
N ARG A 108 -13.44 -19.71 3.26
CA ARG A 108 -14.56 -18.75 3.40
C ARG A 108 -15.79 -19.39 4.03
N LEU A 109 -16.12 -20.64 3.68
CA LEU A 109 -17.23 -21.39 4.27
C LEU A 109 -16.97 -21.71 5.75
N ARG A 110 -15.74 -22.11 6.10
CA ARG A 110 -15.35 -22.32 7.50
C ARG A 110 -15.46 -21.06 8.35
N LEU A 111 -15.10 -19.89 7.82
CA LEU A 111 -15.22 -18.62 8.56
C LEU A 111 -16.67 -18.28 8.96
N VAL A 112 -17.65 -18.76 8.20
CA VAL A 112 -19.08 -18.60 8.51
C VAL A 112 -19.70 -19.81 9.20
N GLY A 113 -18.87 -20.78 9.64
CA GLY A 113 -19.31 -21.99 10.32
C GLY A 113 -20.01 -23.02 9.41
N CYS A 114 -19.85 -22.90 8.09
CA CYS A 114 -20.40 -23.85 7.14
C CYS A 114 -19.41 -25.02 6.94
N GLU A 115 -19.77 -26.18 7.44
CA GLU A 115 -18.99 -27.43 7.28
C GLU A 115 -19.49 -28.30 6.12
N LEU A 116 -20.62 -27.92 5.53
CA LEU A 116 -21.20 -28.63 4.39
C LEU A 116 -20.52 -28.21 3.08
N PRO A 117 -20.16 -29.16 2.21
CA PRO A 117 -19.70 -28.83 0.86
C PRO A 117 -20.88 -28.27 0.05
N LEU A 118 -20.99 -26.93 0.00
CA LEU A 118 -22.07 -26.23 -0.71
C LEU A 118 -21.92 -26.24 -2.23
N PHE A 119 -20.70 -26.43 -2.72
CA PHE A 119 -20.40 -26.43 -4.14
C PHE A 119 -20.09 -27.86 -4.60
N GLU A 120 -20.77 -28.30 -5.65
CA GLU A 120 -20.39 -29.52 -6.34
C GLU A 120 -19.04 -29.31 -7.06
N PRO A 121 -18.21 -30.35 -7.26
CA PRO A 121 -16.91 -30.20 -7.90
C PRO A 121 -16.93 -29.42 -9.22
N PRO A 122 -17.90 -29.62 -10.15
CA PRO A 122 -17.97 -28.86 -11.41
C PRO A 122 -18.30 -27.36 -11.23
N ALA A 123 -18.77 -26.94 -10.06
CA ALA A 123 -19.08 -25.54 -9.77
C ALA A 123 -17.87 -24.75 -9.24
N ILE A 124 -16.76 -25.45 -8.93
CA ILE A 124 -15.49 -24.88 -8.44
C ILE A 124 -14.49 -24.71 -9.62
N GLU A 125 -14.93 -25.02 -10.84
CA GLU A 125 -14.12 -25.25 -12.04
C GLU A 125 -14.04 -24.11 -13.06
#